data_AF-A0AAW2T6Y7-F1
#
_entry.id   AF-A0AAW2T6Y7-F1
#
_cell.length_a   1.000
_cell.length_b   1.000
_cell.length_c   1.000
_cell.angle_alpha   90.00
_cell.angle_beta   90.00
_cell.angle_gamma   90.00
#
_symmetry.space_group_name_H-M   'P 1'
#
loop_
_entity.id
_entity.type
_entity.pdbx_description
1 polymer ?
#
loop_
_entity_poly.entity_id
_entity_poly.type
_entity_poly.pdbx_seq_one_letter_code
_entity_poly.pdbx_strand_id
1 'polypeptide(L)'
;MYDVDLPFNDVYYDSFMPTIEAIGQYDPGMKPPSYYEVRVKYLKKELEHTNNILKVWEDDQAKYGCLLIADGWTDRKHRSLINFLVNSPKEIKFIGYVDASS
;
A
#
# COMPACT_ATOMS: atom_id res chain seq x y z
N MET A 1 -7.53 5.99 2.12
CA MET A 1 -6.67 6.90 2.92
C MET A 1 -5.25 6.38 2.96
N TYR A 2 -5.04 5.16 3.46
CA TYR A 2 -3.71 4.54 3.56
C TYR A 2 -3.17 4.05 2.21
N ASP A 3 -4.08 3.64 1.32
CA ASP A 3 -3.83 3.17 -0.04
C ASP A 3 -3.55 4.28 -1.06
N VAL A 4 -4.02 5.51 -0.76
CA VAL A 4 -3.95 6.68 -1.64
C VAL A 4 -3.09 7.80 -1.05
N ASP A 5 -2.25 7.48 -0.07
CA ASP A 5 -1.31 8.40 0.60
C ASP A 5 -1.95 9.70 1.15
N LEU A 6 -3.20 9.61 1.62
CA LEU A 6 -3.90 10.76 2.21
C LEU A 6 -3.45 10.99 3.67
N PRO A 7 -3.01 12.20 4.04
CA PRO A 7 -2.62 12.53 5.40
C PRO A 7 -3.76 12.34 6.40
N PHE A 8 -3.49 11.83 7.61
CA PHE A 8 -4.50 11.68 8.66
C PHE A 8 -5.24 12.97 8.99
N ASN A 9 -4.59 14.12 8.78
CA ASN A 9 -5.15 15.43 9.04
C ASN A 9 -6.31 15.79 8.09
N ASP A 10 -6.50 15.04 7.01
CA ASP A 10 -7.54 15.30 6.02
C ASP A 10 -8.96 15.17 6.60
N VAL A 11 -9.11 14.45 7.71
CA VAL A 11 -10.38 14.36 8.45
C VAL A 11 -10.83 15.70 9.03
N TYR A 12 -9.94 16.70 9.10
CA TYR A 12 -10.24 18.03 9.61
C TYR A 12 -10.62 19.03 8.50
N TYR A 13 -10.54 18.66 7.22
CA TYR A 13 -10.99 19.55 6.16
C TYR A 13 -12.50 19.75 6.22
N ASP A 14 -12.95 20.98 5.94
CA ASP A 14 -14.38 21.34 5.91
C ASP A 14 -15.18 20.47 4.93
N SER A 15 -14.54 19.96 3.88
CA SER A 15 -15.14 19.07 2.89
C SER A 15 -15.32 17.62 3.40
N PHE A 16 -14.64 17.21 4.47
CA PHE A 16 -14.67 15.82 4.95
C PHE A 16 -16.06 15.44 5.47
N MET A 17 -16.65 16.27 6.34
CA MET A 17 -17.97 16.03 6.91
C MET A 17 -19.07 15.93 5.83
N PRO A 18 -19.20 16.89 4.88
CA PRO A 18 -20.13 16.76 3.75
C PRO A 18 -19.91 15.49 2.92
N THR A 19 -18.65 15.09 2.73
CA THR A 19 -18.31 13.87 1.97
C THR A 19 -18.81 12.63 2.69
N ILE A 20 -18.59 12.51 4.01
CA ILE A 20 -19.10 11.41 4.82
C ILE A 20 -20.63 11.41 4.86
N GLU A 21 -21.28 12.57 5.01
CA GLU A 21 -22.74 12.69 5.03
C GLU A 21 -23.36 12.25 3.70
N ALA A 22 -22.76 12.66 2.58
CA ALA A 22 -23.20 12.23 1.25
C ALA A 22 -23.09 10.70 1.07
N ILE A 23 -22.03 10.09 1.59
CA ILE A 23 -21.89 8.63 1.61
C ILE A 23 -22.95 8.01 2.54
N GLY A 24 -23.18 8.59 3.72
CA GLY A 24 -24.14 8.13 4.73
C GLY A 24 -25.61 8.20 4.31
N GLN A 25 -25.96 8.94 3.25
CA GLN A 25 -27.30 8.86 2.64
C GLN A 25 -27.62 7.45 2.11
N TYR A 26 -26.59 6.66 1.78
CA TYR A 26 -26.72 5.28 1.34
C TYR A 26 -26.61 4.26 2.48
N ASP A 27 -26.17 4.69 3.68
CA ASP A 27 -26.05 3.86 4.89
C ASP A 27 -26.45 4.65 6.15
N PRO A 28 -27.76 4.66 6.49
CA PRO A 28 -28.28 5.43 7.62
C PRO A 28 -27.63 5.01 8.94
N GLY A 29 -26.80 5.90 9.50
CA GLY A 29 -26.11 5.68 10.77
C GLY A 29 -24.58 5.74 10.68
N MET A 30 -24.02 5.89 9.47
CA MET A 30 -22.59 6.10 9.30
C MET A 30 -22.15 7.39 9.99
N LYS A 31 -21.24 7.26 10.96
CA LYS A 31 -20.61 8.40 11.64
C LYS A 31 -19.24 8.68 11.03
N PRO A 32 -18.87 9.96 10.84
CA PRO A 32 -17.53 10.32 10.42
C PRO A 32 -16.51 9.80 11.45
N PRO A 33 -15.42 9.16 11.00
CA PRO A 33 -14.39 8.69 11.91
C PRO A 33 -13.64 9.89 12.51
N SER A 34 -13.28 9.78 13.79
CA SER A 34 -12.41 10.77 14.42
C SER A 34 -10.96 10.62 13.97
N TYR A 35 -10.18 11.70 14.07
CA TYR A 35 -8.73 11.66 13.84
C TYR A 35 -8.01 10.58 14.66
N TYR A 36 -8.42 10.38 15.91
CA TYR A 36 -7.87 9.33 16.76
C TYR A 36 -8.18 7.93 16.20
N GLU A 37 -9.42 7.68 15.76
CA GLU A 37 -9.80 6.40 15.19
C GLU A 37 -9.04 6.11 13.90
N VAL A 38 -8.88 7.09 13.02
CA VAL A 38 -8.08 6.96 11.80
C VAL A 38 -6.62 6.62 12.12
N ARG A 39 -5.95 7.44 12.93
CA ARG A 39 -4.50 7.25 13.14
C ARG A 39 -4.16 6.03 14.02
N VAL A 40 -5.10 5.50 14.80
CA VAL A 40 -4.85 4.39 15.73
C VAL A 40 -5.62 3.14 15.32
N LYS A 41 -6.95 3.19 15.38
CA LYS A 41 -7.81 2.01 15.26
C LYS A 41 -7.83 1.47 13.84
N TYR A 42 -8.10 2.34 12.86
CA TYR A 42 -8.15 1.96 11.46
C TYR A 42 -6.76 1.69 10.91
N LEU A 43 -5.75 2.48 11.30
CA LEU A 43 -4.36 2.18 10.94
C LEU A 43 -3.92 0.78 11.42
N LYS A 44 -4.27 0.40 12.65
CA LYS A 44 -3.97 -0.93 13.17
C LYS A 44 -4.67 -2.03 12.37
N LYS A 45 -5.94 -1.81 11.99
CA LYS A 45 -6.68 -2.76 11.14
C LYS A 45 -6.05 -2.92 9.77
N GLU A 46 -5.63 -1.82 9.14
CA GLU A 46 -4.94 -1.87 7.84
C GLU A 46 -3.58 -2.55 7.94
N LEU A 47 -2.85 -2.33 9.03
CA LEU A 47 -1.60 -3.05 9.30
C LEU A 47 -1.85 -4.56 9.43
N GLU A 48 -2.87 -4.97 10.20
CA GLU A 48 -3.26 -6.37 10.35
C GLU A 48 -3.69 -6.97 9.00
N HIS A 49 -4.47 -6.24 8.21
CA HIS A 49 -4.88 -6.65 6.87
C HIS A 49 -3.67 -6.87 5.95
N THR A 50 -2.75 -5.90 5.91
CA THR A 50 -1.51 -5.96 5.12
C THR A 50 -0.65 -7.15 5.54
N ASN A 51 -0.48 -7.38 6.85
CA ASN A 51 0.26 -8.53 7.37
C ASN A 51 -0.38 -9.87 6.98
N ASN A 52 -1.71 -9.95 6.93
CA ASN A 52 -2.39 -11.16 6.48
C ASN A 52 -2.16 -11.43 4.99
N ILE A 53 -2.14 -10.39 4.15
CA ILE A 53 -1.78 -10.50 2.73
C ILE A 53 -0.33 -10.99 2.58
N LEU A 54 0.59 -10.44 3.38
CA LEU A 54 2.00 -10.85 3.37
C LEU A 54 2.16 -12.32 3.75
N LYS A 55 1.46 -12.81 4.79
CA LYS A 55 1.49 -14.23 5.16
C LYS A 55 1.01 -15.15 4.05
N VAL A 56 -0.09 -14.80 3.39
CA VAL A 56 -0.60 -15.57 2.23
C VAL A 56 0.45 -15.61 1.13
N TRP A 57 1.15 -14.49 0.90
CA TRP A 57 2.23 -14.42 -0.08
C TRP A 57 3.45 -15.28 0.33
N GLU A 58 3.85 -15.26 1.60
CA GLU A 58 4.93 -16.11 2.13
C GLU A 58 4.58 -17.60 2.00
N ASP A 59 3.34 -17.98 2.31
CA ASP A 59 2.85 -19.36 2.16
C ASP A 59 2.84 -19.81 0.69
N ASP A 60 2.39 -18.95 -0.23
CA ASP A 60 2.43 -19.23 -1.66
C ASP A 60 3.86 -19.34 -2.19
N GLN A 61 4.75 -18.46 -1.73
CA GLN A 61 6.17 -18.49 -2.08
C GLN A 61 6.82 -19.78 -1.58
N ALA A 62 6.51 -20.23 -0.36
CA ALA A 62 6.99 -21.49 0.18
C ALA A 62 6.46 -22.70 -0.60
N LYS A 63 5.23 -22.63 -1.10
CA LYS A 63 4.58 -23.73 -1.82
C LYS A 63 5.01 -23.86 -3.29
N TYR A 64 5.05 -22.75 -4.02
CA TYR A 64 5.27 -22.73 -5.47
C TYR A 64 6.67 -22.23 -5.86
N GLY A 65 7.42 -21.68 -4.90
CA GLY A 65 8.62 -20.92 -5.18
C GLY A 65 8.31 -19.55 -5.79
N CYS A 66 9.37 -18.78 -6.04
CA CYS A 66 9.30 -17.55 -6.79
C CYS A 66 10.51 -17.38 -7.69
N LEU A 67 10.35 -16.67 -8.81
CA LEU A 67 11.44 -16.30 -9.69
C LEU A 67 11.90 -14.88 -9.34
N LEU A 68 13.18 -14.73 -8.99
CA LEU A 68 13.82 -13.42 -8.88
C LEU A 68 14.17 -12.92 -10.29
N ILE A 69 13.68 -11.75 -10.64
CA ILE A 69 13.94 -11.06 -11.90
C ILE A 69 14.75 -9.81 -11.58
N ALA A 70 15.88 -9.65 -12.27
CA ALA A 70 16.68 -8.43 -12.24
C ALA A 70 16.58 -7.73 -13.60
N ASP A 71 16.19 -6.46 -13.60
CA ASP A 71 16.08 -5.63 -14.79
C ASP A 71 16.96 -4.39 -14.66
N GLY A 72 17.91 -4.22 -15.57
CA GLY A 72 18.90 -3.15 -15.54
C GLY A 72 18.53 -2.04 -16.51
N TRP A 73 18.50 -0.79 -16.05
CA TRP A 73 18.23 0.38 -16.88
C TRP A 73 19.05 1.60 -16.45
N THR A 74 19.30 2.51 -17.38
CA THR A 74 19.99 3.77 -17.10
C THR A 74 18.97 4.89 -16.94
N ASP A 75 19.01 5.60 -15.81
CA ASP A 75 18.11 6.72 -15.57
C ASP A 75 18.56 8.00 -16.32
N ARG A 76 17.72 9.05 -16.26
CA ARG A 76 18.02 10.34 -16.91
C ARG A 76 19.23 11.09 -16.31
N LYS A 77 19.72 10.66 -15.16
CA LYS A 77 20.91 11.20 -14.50
C LYS A 77 22.16 10.37 -14.79
N HIS A 78 22.09 9.47 -15.79
CA HIS A 78 23.15 8.52 -16.13
C HIS A 78 23.52 7.56 -15.01
N ARG A 79 22.59 7.29 -14.09
CA ARG A 79 22.78 6.25 -13.07
C ARG A 79 22.35 4.90 -13.63
N SER A 80 23.17 3.89 -13.40
CA SER A 80 22.85 2.50 -13.73
C SER A 80 22.05 1.90 -12.58
N LEU A 81 20.77 1.61 -12.78
CA LEU A 81 19.89 1.06 -11.74
C LEU A 81 19.51 -0.38 -12.10
N ILE A 82 19.54 -1.27 -11.11
CA ILE A 82 19.05 -2.65 -11.23
C ILE A 82 17.81 -2.78 -10.36
N ASN A 83 16.66 -3.00 -10.99
CA ASN A 83 15.40 -3.29 -10.31
C ASN A 83 15.33 -4.80 -10.01
N PHE A 84 14.89 -5.15 -8.81
CA PHE A 84 14.61 -6.51 -8.40
C PHE A 84 13.10 -6.69 -8.29
N LEU A 85 12.59 -7.68 -9.02
CA LEU A 85 11.21 -8.10 -8.98
C LEU A 85 11.14 -9.56 -8.58
N VAL A 86 10.07 -9.94 -7.89
CA VAL A 86 9.77 -11.32 -7.56
C VAL A 86 8.50 -11.70 -8.30
N ASN A 87 8.61 -12.70 -9.17
CA ASN A 87 7.48 -13.28 -9.88
C ASN A 87 6.97 -14.53 -9.14
N SER A 88 5.69 -14.53 -8.81
CA SER A 88 4.96 -15.65 -8.24
C SER A 88 3.74 -15.98 -9.13
N PRO A 89 3.14 -17.17 -9.03
CA PRO A 89 1.96 -17.52 -9.85
C PRO A 89 0.78 -16.54 -9.72
N LYS A 90 0.70 -15.78 -8.62
CA LYS A 90 -0.34 -14.78 -8.39
C LYS A 90 -0.01 -13.43 -9.01
N GLU A 91 1.23 -12.97 -8.84
CA GLU A 91 1.64 -11.62 -9.19
C GLU A 91 3.16 -11.43 -9.26
N ILE A 92 3.58 -10.38 -9.97
CA ILE A 92 4.93 -9.84 -9.99
C ILE A 92 4.98 -8.66 -9.01
N LYS A 93 5.91 -8.69 -8.06
CA LYS A 93 6.14 -7.60 -7.11
C LYS A 93 7.51 -6.98 -7.30
N PHE A 94 7.59 -5.67 -7.28
CA PHE A 94 8.85 -4.95 -7.10
C PHE A 94 9.27 -5.07 -5.62
N ILE A 95 10.53 -5.47 -5.37
CA ILE A 95 11.06 -5.63 -4.01
C ILE A 95 12.17 -4.60 -3.68
N GLY A 96 12.74 -3.94 -4.69
CA GLY A 96 13.75 -2.92 -4.48
C GLY A 96 14.61 -2.69 -5.71
N TYR A 97 15.56 -1.76 -5.61
CA TYR A 97 16.56 -1.52 -6.63
C TYR A 97 17.93 -1.27 -6.00
N VAL A 98 18.98 -1.45 -6.79
CA VAL A 98 20.37 -1.10 -6.44
C VAL A 98 20.90 -0.08 -7.43
N ASP A 99 21.63 0.91 -6.92
CA ASP A 99 22.45 1.81 -7.74
C ASP A 99 23.79 1.13 -8.03
N ALA A 100 24.02 0.82 -9.31
CA ALA A 100 25.20 0.18 -9.85
C ALA A 100 26.04 1.14 -10.71
N SER A 101 25.87 2.46 -10.50
CA SER A 101 26.71 3.48 -11.11
C SER A 101 28.16 3.36 -10.62
N SER A 102 29.12 3.68 -11.50
CA SER A 102 30.55 3.67 -11.18
C SER A 102 31.02 4.93 -10.46
#